data_AF-A0A0S0N4M6-F1
#
_entry.id   AF-A0A0S0N4M6-F1
#
_cell.length_a   1.000
_cell.length_b   1.000
_cell.length_c   1.000
_cell.angle_alpha   90.00
_cell.angle_beta   90.00
_cell.angle_gamma   90.00
#
_symmetry.space_group_name_H-M   'P 1'
#
loop_
_entity.id
_entity.type
_entity.pdbx_description
1 polymer ?
#
loop_
_entity_poly.entity_id
_entity_poly.type
_entity_poly.pdbx_seq_one_letter_code
_entity_poly.pdbx_strand_id
1 'polypeptide(L)'
;MVFKNSEEFKKKENEKILKLTSFRNHVYVSGNSTSKESALVVFCKTHKQQFTTTFTNYKRSQTGLPCCGNQKKSEKLKERVFSKKTLQHMKESAFSRKSTSHVIGNQWRRTKEYRIWEKTVKKQWKYECALTGYIPTKNKKDSLVIHHFYSFNTDFSSFFLESLRFLPENGILICQSYQKVFHDMYGYKNNTIFQFLDFLKFLMKDSIKSTPISSQVFQEWKEGSETRVYDPGRVMKLHERLGKIHIF
;
A
#
# COMPACT_ATOMS: atom_id res chain seq x y z
N MET A 1 25.05 -32.52 -33.70
CA MET A 1 23.99 -32.79 -34.69
C MET A 1 22.63 -32.46 -34.09
N VAL A 2 21.79 -31.68 -34.79
CA VAL A 2 20.42 -31.38 -34.34
C VAL A 2 19.48 -32.40 -34.97
N PHE A 3 18.94 -33.32 -34.17
CA PHE A 3 17.94 -34.29 -34.66
C PHE A 3 16.63 -33.56 -34.98
N LYS A 4 16.23 -33.57 -36.25
CA LYS A 4 14.93 -33.06 -36.69
C LYS A 4 13.91 -34.19 -36.65
N ASN A 5 12.79 -33.97 -35.97
CA ASN A 5 11.66 -34.91 -36.01
C ASN A 5 11.08 -35.00 -37.42
N SER A 6 10.57 -36.18 -37.79
CA SER A 6 9.85 -36.37 -39.06
C SER A 6 8.58 -35.52 -39.13
N GLU A 7 8.18 -35.12 -40.35
CA GLU A 7 6.96 -34.33 -40.56
C GLU A 7 5.70 -35.06 -40.08
N GLU A 8 5.66 -36.39 -40.23
CA GLU A 8 4.55 -37.22 -39.74
C GLU A 8 4.42 -37.15 -38.21
N PHE A 9 5.54 -37.15 -37.49
CA PHE A 9 5.55 -36.99 -36.03
C PHE A 9 5.00 -35.62 -35.62
N LYS A 10 5.43 -34.54 -36.31
CA LYS A 10 4.93 -33.18 -36.04
C LYS A 10 3.43 -33.08 -36.27
N LYS A 11 2.91 -33.69 -37.35
CA LYS A 11 1.48 -33.72 -37.65
C LYS A 11 0.69 -34.43 -36.55
N LYS A 12 1.14 -35.61 -36.11
CA LYS A 12 0.52 -36.37 -35.00
C LYS A 12 0.51 -35.58 -33.69
N GLU A 13 1.60 -34.88 -33.37
CA GLU A 13 1.66 -34.04 -32.16
C GLU A 13 0.71 -32.83 -32.26
N ASN A 14 0.63 -32.17 -33.41
CA ASN A 14 -0.31 -31.07 -33.63
C ASN A 14 -1.78 -31.53 -33.49
N GLU A 15 -2.13 -32.70 -34.03
CA GLU A 15 -3.47 -33.28 -33.88
C GLU A 15 -3.83 -33.55 -32.41
N LYS A 16 -2.89 -34.08 -31.61
CA LYS A 16 -3.09 -34.27 -30.17
C LYS A 16 -3.36 -32.96 -29.45
N ILE A 17 -2.64 -31.90 -29.83
CA ILE A 17 -2.81 -30.56 -29.24
C ILE A 17 -4.16 -29.97 -29.60
N LEU A 18 -4.59 -30.09 -30.85
CA LEU A 18 -5.91 -29.62 -31.29
C LEU A 18 -7.04 -30.30 -30.51
N LYS A 19 -6.96 -31.63 -30.35
CA LYS A 19 -7.89 -32.40 -29.50
C LYS A 19 -7.89 -31.89 -28.06
N LEU A 20 -6.70 -31.66 -27.49
CA LEU A 20 -6.55 -31.19 -26.11
C LEU A 20 -7.05 -29.74 -25.92
N THR A 21 -6.85 -28.86 -26.90
CA THR A 21 -7.40 -27.49 -26.86
C THR A 21 -8.91 -27.50 -26.90
N SER A 22 -9.51 -28.32 -27.77
CA SER A 22 -10.97 -28.44 -27.87
C SER A 22 -11.57 -28.98 -26.57
N PHE A 23 -11.00 -30.06 -26.02
CA PHE A 23 -11.45 -30.67 -24.76
C PHE A 23 -11.45 -29.69 -23.57
N ARG A 24 -10.52 -28.72 -23.56
CA ARG A 24 -10.39 -27.73 -22.48
C ARG A 24 -11.16 -26.42 -22.75
N ASN A 25 -12.03 -26.39 -23.75
CA ASN A 25 -12.76 -25.20 -24.20
C ASN A 25 -11.82 -24.04 -24.59
N HIS A 26 -10.72 -24.37 -25.27
CA HIS A 26 -9.76 -23.42 -25.80
C HIS A 26 -9.71 -23.51 -27.34
N VAL A 27 -9.17 -22.47 -27.97
CA VAL A 27 -8.97 -22.40 -29.42
C VAL A 27 -7.48 -22.29 -29.70
N TYR A 28 -6.98 -23.18 -30.55
CA TYR A 28 -5.66 -23.06 -31.12
C TYR A 28 -5.62 -21.88 -32.09
N VAL A 29 -4.69 -20.94 -31.89
CA VAL A 29 -4.54 -19.77 -32.76
C VAL A 29 -3.35 -19.97 -33.70
N SER A 30 -2.17 -20.23 -33.14
CA SER A 30 -0.95 -20.45 -33.91
C SER A 30 0.13 -21.18 -33.10
N GLY A 31 1.13 -21.73 -33.80
CA GLY A 31 2.24 -22.46 -33.20
C GLY A 31 2.81 -23.49 -34.17
N ASN A 32 4.06 -23.93 -33.95
CA ASN A 32 4.66 -25.02 -34.71
C ASN A 32 5.44 -25.91 -33.74
N SER A 33 5.13 -27.21 -33.68
CA SER A 33 5.80 -28.16 -32.77
C SER A 33 7.17 -28.60 -33.32
N THR A 34 8.10 -27.67 -33.48
CA THR A 34 9.47 -27.98 -33.93
C THR A 34 10.34 -28.49 -32.78
N SER A 35 10.16 -27.94 -31.58
CA SER A 35 10.87 -28.29 -30.35
C SER A 35 9.93 -28.31 -29.14
N LYS A 36 10.43 -28.81 -28.01
CA LYS A 36 9.68 -28.79 -26.72
C LYS A 36 9.37 -27.37 -26.23
N GLU A 37 10.17 -26.40 -26.66
CA GLU A 37 10.10 -25.00 -26.26
C GLU A 37 9.37 -24.12 -27.28
N SER A 38 8.93 -24.70 -28.40
CA SER A 38 8.19 -23.95 -29.41
C SER A 38 6.98 -23.24 -28.82
N ALA A 39 6.83 -21.98 -29.20
CA ALA A 39 5.70 -21.15 -28.79
C ALA A 39 4.39 -21.70 -29.36
N LEU A 40 3.36 -21.65 -28.53
CA LEU A 40 1.99 -22.05 -28.79
C LEU A 40 1.08 -20.91 -28.31
N VAL A 41 0.27 -20.38 -29.22
CA VAL A 41 -0.71 -19.33 -28.94
C VAL A 41 -2.10 -19.96 -28.86
N VAL A 42 -2.74 -19.80 -27.71
CA VAL A 42 -4.05 -20.39 -27.42
C VAL A 42 -4.98 -19.31 -26.88
N PHE A 43 -6.23 -19.32 -27.35
CA PHE A 43 -7.29 -18.44 -26.87
C PHE A 43 -8.25 -19.18 -25.94
N CYS A 44 -8.50 -18.63 -24.76
CA CYS A 44 -9.44 -19.18 -23.79
C CYS A 44 -10.87 -18.69 -24.09
N LYS A 45 -11.80 -19.58 -24.46
CA LYS A 45 -13.20 -19.19 -24.74
C LYS A 45 -13.95 -18.73 -23.48
N THR A 46 -13.61 -19.28 -22.32
CA THR A 46 -14.24 -18.95 -21.03
C THR A 46 -13.87 -17.55 -20.53
N HIS A 47 -12.57 -17.21 -20.58
CA HIS A 47 -12.07 -15.95 -20.03
C HIS A 47 -11.83 -14.85 -21.08
N LYS A 48 -12.05 -15.16 -22.36
CA LYS A 48 -11.85 -14.25 -23.50
C LYS A 48 -10.45 -13.63 -23.54
N GLN A 49 -9.43 -14.44 -23.23
CA GLN A 49 -8.03 -14.01 -23.16
C GLN A 49 -7.13 -14.93 -23.99
N GLN A 50 -6.14 -14.35 -24.66
CA GLN A 50 -5.10 -15.06 -25.41
C GLN A 50 -3.85 -15.22 -24.56
N PHE A 51 -3.21 -16.38 -24.66
CA PHE A 51 -1.98 -16.69 -23.95
C PHE A 51 -0.93 -17.27 -24.90
N THR A 52 0.31 -16.87 -24.70
CA THR A 52 1.48 -17.50 -25.30
C THR A 52 2.12 -18.43 -24.27
N THR A 53 2.27 -19.69 -24.61
CA THR A 53 2.92 -20.72 -23.78
C THR A 53 3.75 -21.64 -24.66
N THR A 54 4.30 -22.72 -24.12
CA THR A 54 4.96 -23.76 -24.92
C THR A 54 4.06 -24.99 -25.03
N PHE A 55 4.24 -25.77 -26.09
CA PHE A 55 3.54 -27.06 -26.27
C PHE A 55 3.70 -27.98 -25.05
N THR A 56 4.91 -28.02 -24.48
CA THR A 56 5.21 -28.86 -23.30
C THR A 56 4.46 -28.38 -22.06
N ASN A 57 4.46 -27.08 -21.79
CA ASN A 57 3.77 -26.51 -20.63
C ASN A 57 2.26 -26.67 -20.75
N TYR A 58 1.70 -26.49 -21.95
CA TYR A 58 0.28 -26.67 -22.20
C TYR A 58 -0.18 -28.12 -21.99
N LYS A 59 0.59 -29.10 -22.50
CA LYS A 59 0.30 -30.53 -22.28
C LYS A 59 0.34 -30.92 -20.80
N ARG A 60 1.38 -30.47 -20.08
CA ARG A 60 1.57 -30.76 -18.64
C ARG A 60 0.53 -30.08 -17.74
N SER A 61 0.05 -28.90 -18.12
CA SER A 61 -0.97 -28.19 -17.36
C SER A 61 -2.29 -28.96 -17.38
N GLN A 62 -2.87 -29.25 -16.21
CA GLN A 62 -4.18 -29.92 -16.13
C GLN A 62 -5.30 -29.07 -16.73
N THR A 63 -5.23 -27.75 -16.56
CA THR A 63 -6.23 -26.79 -17.05
C THR A 63 -5.85 -26.15 -18.39
N GLY A 64 -4.67 -26.45 -18.93
CA GLY A 64 -4.12 -25.81 -20.14
C GLY A 64 -3.58 -24.41 -19.88
N LEU A 65 -4.41 -23.49 -19.39
CA LEU A 65 -4.08 -22.06 -19.27
C LEU A 65 -4.07 -21.54 -17.82
N PRO A 66 -3.29 -20.48 -17.52
CA PRO A 66 -3.25 -19.86 -16.19
C PRO A 66 -4.60 -19.33 -15.72
N CYS A 67 -5.39 -18.70 -16.59
CA CYS A 67 -6.72 -18.18 -16.25
C CYS A 67 -7.64 -19.28 -15.72
N CYS A 68 -7.76 -20.40 -16.44
CA CYS A 68 -8.56 -21.56 -16.03
C CYS A 68 -8.02 -22.21 -14.76
N GLY A 69 -6.69 -22.28 -14.60
CA GLY A 69 -6.05 -22.77 -13.40
C GLY A 69 -6.39 -21.92 -12.17
N ASN A 70 -6.36 -20.59 -12.32
CA ASN A 70 -6.69 -19.64 -11.27
C ASN A 70 -8.18 -19.66 -10.92
N GLN A 71 -9.07 -19.78 -11.92
CA GLN A 71 -10.50 -19.94 -11.68
C GLN A 71 -10.77 -21.20 -10.83
N LYS A 72 -10.27 -22.38 -11.24
CA LYS A 72 -10.45 -23.62 -10.47
C LYS A 72 -9.87 -23.53 -9.06
N LYS A 73 -8.72 -22.89 -8.90
CA LYS A 73 -8.13 -22.62 -7.57
C LYS A 73 -9.05 -21.73 -6.73
N SER A 74 -9.60 -20.67 -7.31
CA SER A 74 -10.52 -19.76 -6.63
C SER A 74 -11.80 -20.49 -6.20
N GLU A 75 -12.42 -21.24 -7.09
CA GLU A 75 -13.60 -22.06 -6.80
C GLU A 75 -13.34 -23.05 -5.65
N LYS A 76 -12.21 -23.77 -5.70
CA LYS A 76 -11.80 -24.69 -4.63
C LYS A 76 -11.56 -24.00 -3.28
N LEU A 77 -11.18 -22.72 -3.29
CA LEU A 77 -10.91 -21.95 -2.06
C LEU A 77 -12.15 -21.26 -1.50
N LYS A 78 -13.15 -20.93 -2.33
CA LYS A 78 -14.36 -20.19 -1.89
C LYS A 78 -15.15 -20.91 -0.81
N GLU A 79 -15.28 -22.23 -0.91
CA GLU A 79 -16.11 -23.03 0.00
C GLU A 79 -15.30 -23.68 1.14
N ARG A 80 -14.02 -23.34 1.26
CA ARG A 80 -13.14 -24.01 2.21
C ARG A 80 -13.34 -23.44 3.61
N VAL A 81 -13.96 -24.23 4.49
CA VAL A 81 -14.01 -23.96 5.93
C VAL A 81 -12.68 -24.40 6.56
N PHE A 82 -11.96 -23.47 7.20
CA PHE A 82 -10.70 -23.77 7.87
C PHE A 82 -10.93 -24.03 9.36
N SER A 83 -10.17 -24.96 9.94
CA SER A 83 -10.17 -25.17 11.40
C SER A 83 -9.59 -23.95 12.12
N LYS A 84 -10.01 -23.72 13.38
CA LYS A 84 -9.49 -22.62 14.22
C LYS A 84 -7.95 -22.63 14.30
N LYS A 85 -7.35 -23.82 14.43
CA LYS A 85 -5.89 -24.00 14.43
C LYS A 85 -5.24 -23.51 13.12
N THR A 86 -5.84 -23.81 11.97
CA THR A 86 -5.33 -23.35 10.67
C THR A 86 -5.43 -21.84 10.53
N LEU A 87 -6.56 -21.25 10.95
CA LEU A 87 -6.74 -19.79 10.94
C LEU A 87 -5.69 -19.08 11.80
N GLN A 88 -5.38 -19.65 12.98
CA GLN A 88 -4.34 -19.13 13.85
C GLN A 88 -2.95 -19.19 13.20
N HIS A 89 -2.58 -20.33 12.58
CA HIS A 89 -1.32 -20.44 11.85
C HIS A 89 -1.24 -19.50 10.63
N MET A 90 -2.34 -19.31 9.89
CA MET A 90 -2.38 -18.36 8.77
C MET A 90 -2.17 -16.93 9.25
N LYS A 91 -2.77 -16.58 10.40
CA LYS A 91 -2.59 -15.28 11.06
C LYS A 91 -1.12 -15.08 11.46
N GLU A 92 -0.54 -16.02 12.20
CA GLU A 92 0.87 -16.00 12.61
C GLU A 92 1.81 -15.92 11.40
N SER A 93 1.57 -16.73 10.37
CA SER A 93 2.36 -16.71 9.13
C SER A 93 2.26 -15.38 8.39
N ALA A 94 1.07 -14.76 8.33
CA ALA A 94 0.91 -13.44 7.72
C ALA A 94 1.67 -12.35 8.50
N PHE A 95 1.82 -12.51 9.82
CA PHE A 95 2.67 -11.64 10.62
C PHE A 95 4.17 -11.90 10.42
N SER A 96 4.58 -13.14 10.16
CA SER A 96 5.99 -13.53 10.02
C SER A 96 6.54 -13.44 8.59
N ARG A 97 5.69 -13.25 7.56
CA ARG A 97 6.14 -13.07 6.17
C ARG A 97 7.10 -11.89 6.06
N LYS A 98 8.38 -12.21 5.83
CA LYS A 98 9.38 -11.25 5.35
C LYS A 98 8.87 -10.68 4.03
N SER A 99 8.74 -9.37 3.94
CA SER A 99 8.26 -8.78 2.69
C SER A 99 9.34 -8.87 1.63
N THR A 100 8.93 -9.34 0.46
CA THR A 100 9.73 -9.52 -0.75
C THR A 100 10.06 -8.21 -1.45
N SER A 101 9.58 -7.05 -0.97
CA SER A 101 10.02 -5.78 -1.55
C SER A 101 11.48 -5.54 -1.18
N HIS A 102 12.36 -5.53 -2.19
CA HIS A 102 13.77 -5.11 -2.08
C HIS A 102 13.98 -3.67 -1.59
N VAL A 103 12.91 -2.93 -1.26
CA VAL A 103 12.99 -1.64 -0.56
C VAL A 103 13.34 -1.91 0.90
N ILE A 104 14.64 -1.90 1.19
CA ILE A 104 15.24 -2.03 2.54
C ILE A 104 14.77 -0.88 3.45
N GLY A 105 14.37 0.26 2.89
CA GLY A 105 13.76 1.36 3.62
C GLY A 105 12.42 0.99 4.24
N ASN A 106 12.33 1.05 5.57
CA ASN A 106 11.12 0.89 6.39
C ASN A 106 10.73 -0.53 6.82
N GLN A 107 11.67 -1.49 6.92
CA GLN A 107 11.36 -2.80 7.51
C GLN A 107 10.76 -2.70 8.92
N TRP A 108 11.18 -1.72 9.71
CA TRP A 108 10.65 -1.45 11.05
C TRP A 108 9.14 -1.17 11.08
N ARG A 109 8.55 -0.60 10.02
CA ARG A 109 7.08 -0.40 9.94
C ARG A 109 6.30 -1.72 9.83
N ARG A 110 7.00 -2.84 9.63
CA ARG A 110 6.40 -4.17 9.52
C ARG A 110 6.38 -4.91 10.85
N THR A 111 7.12 -4.42 11.85
CA THR A 111 7.19 -5.07 13.16
C THR A 111 5.83 -5.04 13.86
N LYS A 112 5.64 -5.97 14.79
CA LYS A 112 4.39 -6.08 15.54
C LYS A 112 4.20 -4.85 16.43
N GLU A 113 5.29 -4.38 17.00
CA GLU A 113 5.41 -3.21 17.88
C GLU A 113 4.94 -1.95 17.15
N TYR A 114 5.44 -1.71 15.93
CA TYR A 114 5.00 -0.58 15.12
C TYR A 114 3.50 -0.64 14.81
N ARG A 115 2.97 -1.81 14.43
CA ARG A 115 1.54 -1.97 14.13
C ARG A 115 0.65 -1.75 15.35
N ILE A 116 1.12 -2.14 16.54
CA ILE A 116 0.41 -1.88 17.80
C ILE A 116 0.43 -0.38 18.08
N TRP A 117 1.61 0.24 18.04
CA TRP A 117 1.77 1.68 18.22
C TRP A 117 0.89 2.49 17.25
N GLU A 118 0.93 2.19 15.95
CA GLU A 118 0.13 2.88 14.93
C GLU A 118 -1.38 2.83 15.25
N LYS A 119 -1.88 1.66 15.68
CA LYS A 119 -3.28 1.50 16.08
C LYS A 119 -3.60 2.30 17.33
N THR A 120 -2.70 2.31 18.31
CA THR A 120 -2.88 3.06 19.56
C THR A 120 -2.95 4.56 19.29
N VAL A 121 -2.03 5.11 18.47
CA VAL A 121 -2.04 6.52 18.07
C VAL A 121 -3.34 6.85 17.32
N LYS A 122 -3.76 6.03 16.34
CA LYS A 122 -5.01 6.25 15.62
C LYS A 122 -6.24 6.27 16.55
N LYS A 123 -6.29 5.35 17.52
CA LYS A 123 -7.37 5.27 18.51
C LYS A 123 -7.37 6.50 19.43
N GLN A 124 -6.19 6.94 19.89
CA GLN A 124 -6.05 8.12 20.75
C GLN A 124 -6.57 9.40 20.09
N TRP A 125 -6.36 9.53 18.78
CA TRP A 125 -6.85 10.65 17.97
C TRP A 125 -8.23 10.42 17.36
N LYS A 126 -8.96 9.38 17.79
CA LYS A 126 -10.32 9.03 17.32
C LYS A 126 -10.43 8.91 15.79
N TYR A 127 -9.33 8.55 15.11
CA TYR A 127 -9.25 8.52 13.65
C TYR A 127 -9.54 9.88 12.97
N GLU A 128 -9.25 10.98 13.66
CA GLU A 128 -9.41 12.34 13.16
C GLU A 128 -8.04 13.03 13.04
N CYS A 129 -7.89 13.93 12.07
CA CYS A 129 -6.73 14.80 11.99
C CYS A 129 -6.64 15.66 13.26
N ALA A 130 -5.51 15.64 13.96
CA ALA A 130 -5.27 16.43 15.15
C ALA A 130 -5.42 17.94 14.88
N LEU A 131 -5.01 18.41 13.70
CA LEU A 131 -5.03 19.83 13.34
C LEU A 131 -6.40 20.34 12.89
N THR A 132 -7.17 19.51 12.17
CA THR A 132 -8.39 19.96 11.49
C THR A 132 -9.68 19.29 11.99
N GLY A 133 -9.58 18.18 12.72
CA GLY A 133 -10.74 17.32 13.03
C GLY A 133 -11.25 16.51 11.84
N TYR A 134 -10.55 16.56 10.70
CA TYR A 134 -10.97 15.84 9.50
C TYR A 134 -10.96 14.32 9.68
N ILE A 135 -12.07 13.68 9.26
CA ILE A 135 -12.22 12.22 9.17
C ILE A 135 -12.29 11.83 7.68
N PRO A 136 -11.40 10.96 7.19
CA PRO A 136 -11.45 10.48 5.82
C PRO A 136 -12.74 9.72 5.51
N THR A 137 -13.44 10.18 4.48
CA THR A 137 -14.52 9.43 3.83
C THR A 137 -13.96 8.63 2.66
N LYS A 138 -14.60 7.52 2.27
CA LYS A 138 -14.12 6.55 1.26
C LYS A 138 -13.65 7.15 -0.08
N ASN A 139 -14.11 8.34 -0.45
CA ASN A 139 -13.88 8.97 -1.76
C ASN A 139 -13.07 10.26 -1.74
N LYS A 140 -12.30 10.56 -0.67
CA LYS A 140 -11.57 11.84 -0.57
C LYS A 140 -10.08 11.77 -0.93
N LYS A 141 -9.57 12.91 -1.40
CA LYS A 141 -8.22 13.13 -1.95
C LYS A 141 -7.11 13.13 -0.88
N ASP A 142 -7.44 13.36 0.39
CA ASP A 142 -6.44 13.41 1.47
C ASP A 142 -6.59 12.25 2.44
N SER A 143 -5.47 11.68 2.86
CA SER A 143 -5.40 10.53 3.76
C SER A 143 -4.85 10.93 5.12
N LEU A 144 -5.26 10.22 6.18
CA LEU A 144 -4.62 10.40 7.49
C LEU A 144 -3.34 9.58 7.57
N VAL A 145 -2.30 10.25 8.05
CA VAL A 145 -0.96 9.70 8.22
C VAL A 145 -0.52 9.92 9.65
N ILE A 146 0.26 8.98 10.18
CA ILE A 146 0.88 9.15 11.48
C ILE A 146 2.27 9.75 11.27
N HIS A 147 2.52 10.82 11.99
CA HIS A 147 3.81 11.48 12.08
C HIS A 147 4.41 11.23 13.47
N HIS A 148 5.72 10.99 13.55
CA HIS A 148 6.42 10.95 14.84
C HIS A 148 6.99 12.34 15.13
N PHE A 149 6.89 12.83 16.36
CA PHE A 149 7.53 14.10 16.74
C PHE A 149 9.06 13.99 16.71
N TYR A 150 9.59 12.91 17.29
CA TYR A 150 10.99 12.53 17.15
C TYR A 150 11.15 11.51 16.03
N SER A 151 12.00 11.84 15.05
CA SER A 151 12.20 10.99 13.87
C SER A 151 12.67 9.58 14.21
N PHE A 152 12.21 8.60 13.43
CA PHE A 152 12.65 7.21 13.56
C PHE A 152 14.12 7.01 13.18
N ASN A 153 14.62 7.83 12.25
CA ASN A 153 15.94 7.69 11.62
C ASN A 153 16.97 8.67 12.17
N THR A 154 16.87 9.06 13.45
CA THR A 154 17.94 9.80 14.09
C THR A 154 19.14 8.87 14.26
N ASP A 155 20.28 9.23 13.69
CA ASP A 155 21.57 8.54 13.88
C ASP A 155 22.03 8.52 15.35
N PHE A 156 21.28 9.21 16.22
CA PHE A 156 21.39 9.10 17.66
C PHE A 156 20.92 7.72 18.13
N SER A 157 21.88 6.81 18.27
CA SER A 157 21.79 5.54 18.99
C SER A 157 21.63 5.72 20.51
N SER A 158 20.90 6.75 20.96
CA SER A 158 20.61 6.88 22.37
C SER A 158 19.51 5.89 22.71
N PHE A 159 19.78 5.05 23.71
CA PHE A 159 18.81 4.11 24.28
C PHE A 159 17.47 4.80 24.62
N PHE A 160 17.55 6.08 24.99
CA PHE A 160 16.40 6.95 25.22
C PHE A 160 15.53 7.15 23.97
N LEU A 161 16.09 7.43 22.80
CA LEU A 161 15.29 7.63 21.58
C LEU A 161 14.65 6.33 21.10
N GLU A 162 15.26 5.17 21.38
CA GLU A 162 14.68 3.88 21.04
C GLU A 162 13.41 3.59 21.85
N SER A 163 13.37 3.95 23.14
CA SER A 163 12.17 3.80 23.97
C SER A 163 11.04 4.72 23.51
N LEU A 164 11.35 5.91 22.99
CA LEU A 164 10.36 6.87 22.46
C LEU A 164 9.69 6.43 21.15
N ARG A 165 10.30 5.53 20.37
CA ARG A 165 9.81 5.16 19.02
C ARG A 165 8.37 4.64 19.03
N PHE A 166 8.02 3.86 20.04
CA PHE A 166 6.72 3.21 20.14
C PHE A 166 5.87 3.75 21.30
N LEU A 167 6.25 4.89 21.88
CA LEU A 167 5.38 5.61 22.80
C LEU A 167 4.25 6.30 22.00
N PRO A 168 2.98 6.07 22.34
CA PRO A 168 1.86 6.76 21.70
C PRO A 168 1.99 8.30 21.74
N GLU A 169 2.60 8.83 22.80
CA GLU A 169 2.86 10.25 23.02
C GLU A 169 3.80 10.87 21.98
N ASN A 170 4.68 10.06 21.38
CA ASN A 170 5.56 10.48 20.29
C ASN A 170 4.86 10.48 18.92
N GLY A 171 3.57 10.10 18.85
CA GLY A 171 2.81 10.01 17.61
C GLY A 171 1.68 11.03 17.51
N ILE A 172 1.49 11.57 16.30
CA ILE A 172 0.33 12.41 15.96
C ILE A 172 -0.32 11.94 14.66
N LEU A 173 -1.65 11.94 14.65
CA LEU A 173 -2.44 11.65 13.44
C LEU A 173 -2.79 12.98 12.75
N ILE A 174 -2.28 13.20 11.54
CA ILE A 174 -2.53 14.42 10.76
C ILE A 174 -2.89 14.08 9.31
N CYS A 175 -3.41 15.04 8.55
CA CYS A 175 -3.61 14.84 7.12
C CYS A 175 -2.26 14.80 6.38
N GLN A 176 -2.20 14.03 5.29
CA GLN A 176 -0.99 13.87 4.48
C GLN A 176 -0.47 15.20 3.93
N SER A 177 -1.37 16.13 3.63
CA SER A 177 -0.97 17.49 3.24
C SER A 177 -0.22 18.27 4.31
N TYR A 178 -0.70 18.30 5.54
CA TYR A 178 0.01 18.99 6.62
C TYR A 178 1.33 18.30 6.94
N GLN A 179 1.38 16.96 6.86
CA GLN A 179 2.64 16.25 6.95
C GLN A 179 3.61 16.69 5.84
N LYS A 180 3.12 16.86 4.61
CA LYS A 180 3.93 17.34 3.49
C LYS A 180 4.44 18.77 3.75
N VAL A 181 3.57 19.71 4.15
CA VAL A 181 3.99 21.08 4.46
C VAL A 181 5.04 21.10 5.58
N PHE A 182 4.85 20.30 6.63
CA PHE A 182 5.85 20.15 7.69
C PHE A 182 7.20 19.67 7.15
N HIS A 183 7.20 18.61 6.32
CA HIS A 183 8.43 18.09 5.72
C HIS A 183 9.04 19.02 4.66
N ASP A 184 8.24 19.84 3.99
CA ASP A 184 8.74 20.88 3.08
C ASP A 184 9.49 21.98 3.88
N MET A 185 9.09 22.26 5.12
CA MET A 185 9.76 23.24 6.01
C MET A 185 11.01 22.67 6.70
N TYR A 186 10.95 21.45 7.23
CA TYR A 186 12.00 20.91 8.12
C TYR A 186 12.73 19.67 7.59
N GLY A 187 12.30 19.12 6.46
CA GLY A 187 12.83 17.88 5.89
C GLY A 187 12.25 16.60 6.52
N TYR A 188 12.76 15.46 6.06
CA TYR A 188 12.23 14.12 6.43
C TYR A 188 12.97 13.44 7.59
N LYS A 189 14.14 13.93 7.97
CA LYS A 189 15.03 13.30 8.96
C LYS A 189 15.28 14.25 10.13
N ASN A 190 15.63 13.69 11.28
CA ASN A 190 16.00 14.45 12.48
C ASN A 190 14.94 15.46 12.95
N ASN A 191 13.67 15.19 12.64
CA ASN A 191 12.55 15.95 13.17
C ASN A 191 12.48 15.84 14.69
N THR A 192 12.18 16.96 15.34
CA THR A 192 12.05 17.14 16.78
C THR A 192 10.69 17.73 17.14
N ILE A 193 10.30 17.58 18.41
CA ILE A 193 9.09 18.21 18.94
C ILE A 193 9.11 19.74 18.78
N PHE A 194 10.27 20.38 18.87
CA PHE A 194 10.41 21.83 18.73
C PHE A 194 10.08 22.33 17.33
N GLN A 195 10.53 21.62 16.30
CA GLN A 195 10.17 21.93 14.91
C GLN A 195 8.67 21.78 14.70
N PHE A 196 8.05 20.78 15.35
CA PHE A 196 6.60 20.62 15.28
C PHE A 196 5.87 21.74 16.03
N LEU A 197 6.34 22.18 17.20
CA LEU A 197 5.80 23.34 17.91
C LEU A 197 5.93 24.62 17.09
N ASP A 198 7.07 24.83 16.43
CA ASP A 198 7.28 25.98 15.54
C ASP A 198 6.36 25.92 14.31
N PHE A 199 6.13 24.73 13.75
CA PHE A 199 5.12 24.51 12.72
C PHE A 199 3.71 24.91 13.18
N LEU A 200 3.30 24.57 14.40
CA LEU A 200 2.00 25.00 14.92
C LEU A 200 1.90 26.52 15.07
N LYS A 201 2.97 27.18 15.52
CA LYS A 201 3.04 28.65 15.60
C LYS A 201 2.95 29.30 14.22
N PHE A 202 3.62 28.71 13.23
CA PHE A 202 3.54 29.13 11.84
C PHE A 202 2.10 29.09 11.34
N LEU A 203 1.39 27.97 11.53
CA LEU A 203 -0.02 27.86 11.19
C LEU A 203 -0.83 28.98 11.86
N MET A 204 -0.70 29.18 13.18
CA MET A 204 -1.45 30.23 13.90
C MET A 204 -1.23 31.65 13.37
N LYS A 205 0.00 32.00 12.95
CA LYS A 205 0.30 33.33 12.39
C LYS A 205 -0.39 33.56 11.04
N ASP A 206 -0.50 32.51 10.22
CA ASP A 206 -1.15 32.60 8.92
C ASP A 206 -2.68 32.79 9.03
N SER A 207 -3.34 32.25 10.07
CA SER A 207 -4.77 32.58 10.33
C SER A 207 -4.99 34.06 10.57
N ILE A 208 -4.09 34.72 11.32
CA ILE A 208 -4.27 36.13 11.69
C ILE A 208 -4.18 37.01 10.42
N LYS A 209 -3.26 36.69 9.50
CA LYS A 209 -3.09 37.45 8.25
C LYS A 209 -4.24 37.25 7.25
N SER A 210 -4.89 36.09 7.29
CA SER A 210 -5.97 35.72 6.36
C SER A 210 -7.35 36.14 6.82
N THR A 211 -7.48 36.75 8.00
CA THR A 211 -8.75 37.34 8.43
C THR A 211 -8.83 38.76 7.86
N PRO A 212 -9.62 39.02 6.81
CA PRO A 212 -9.73 40.37 6.27
C PRO A 212 -10.30 41.28 7.36
N ILE A 213 -9.55 42.33 7.70
CA ILE A 213 -10.05 43.45 8.49
C ILE A 213 -11.14 44.09 7.63
N SER A 214 -12.40 43.86 8.00
CA SER A 214 -13.61 44.48 7.43
C SER A 214 -13.31 45.93 7.03
N SER A 215 -13.23 46.25 5.73
CA SER A 215 -14.38 46.79 5.00
C SER A 215 -14.17 46.85 3.47
N GLN A 216 -13.10 46.27 2.92
CA GLN A 216 -12.86 46.34 1.48
C GLN A 216 -12.83 44.96 0.83
N VAL A 217 -13.93 44.69 0.14
CA VAL A 217 -14.15 43.61 -0.81
C VAL A 217 -12.99 43.55 -1.80
N PHE A 218 -12.15 42.51 -1.69
CA PHE A 218 -11.30 42.08 -2.79
C PHE A 218 -11.81 40.75 -3.32
N GLN A 219 -12.47 40.85 -4.47
CA GLN A 219 -12.78 39.74 -5.36
C GLN A 219 -11.48 39.18 -5.96
N GLU A 220 -11.55 37.89 -6.32
CA GLU A 220 -10.56 37.09 -7.04
C GLU A 220 -9.44 36.45 -6.22
N TRP A 221 -9.84 35.58 -5.29
CA TRP A 221 -9.06 34.39 -5.00
C TRP A 221 -9.56 33.22 -5.86
N LYS A 222 -8.66 32.74 -6.72
CA LYS A 222 -8.90 31.66 -7.68
C LYS A 222 -9.53 30.44 -7.01
N GLU A 223 -10.73 30.10 -7.47
CA GLU A 223 -11.40 28.82 -7.23
C GLU A 223 -10.47 27.67 -7.65
N GLY A 224 -9.99 26.88 -6.71
CA GLY A 224 -9.24 25.66 -7.04
C GLY A 224 -8.43 25.03 -5.91
N SER A 225 -8.03 25.80 -4.90
CA SER A 225 -7.50 25.23 -3.66
C SER A 225 -8.55 25.37 -2.57
N GLU A 226 -9.30 24.30 -2.31
CA GLU A 226 -10.03 24.14 -1.04
C GLU A 226 -9.07 24.54 0.09
N THR A 227 -9.21 25.76 0.60
CA THR A 227 -8.41 26.27 1.70
C THR A 227 -8.69 25.38 2.87
N ARG A 228 -7.72 24.53 3.20
CA ARG A 228 -7.81 23.59 4.31
C ARG A 228 -7.73 24.42 5.57
N VAL A 229 -8.89 24.86 6.05
CA VAL A 229 -9.00 25.58 7.31
C VAL A 229 -8.67 24.58 8.42
N TYR A 230 -7.52 24.75 9.08
CA TYR A 230 -7.28 24.08 10.35
C TYR A 230 -8.08 24.77 11.45
N ASP A 231 -8.35 24.05 12.53
CA ASP A 231 -9.10 24.58 13.67
C ASP A 231 -8.10 25.22 14.66
N PRO A 232 -8.09 26.57 14.81
CA PRO A 232 -7.13 27.24 15.69
C PRO A 232 -7.23 26.78 17.15
N GLY A 233 -8.42 26.43 17.62
CA GLY A 233 -8.65 25.94 18.97
C GLY A 233 -8.02 24.55 19.19
N ARG A 234 -8.06 23.69 18.17
CA ARG A 234 -7.34 22.39 18.19
C ARG A 234 -5.84 22.56 18.16
N VAL A 235 -5.33 23.46 17.32
CA VAL A 235 -3.90 23.74 17.22
C VAL A 235 -3.36 24.28 18.54
N MET A 236 -4.08 25.18 19.20
CA MET A 236 -3.68 25.73 20.50
C MET A 236 -3.65 24.65 21.61
N LYS A 237 -4.71 23.84 21.71
CA LYS A 237 -4.76 22.71 22.67
C LYS A 237 -3.63 21.70 22.43
N LEU A 238 -3.29 21.45 21.17
CA LEU A 238 -2.18 20.58 20.82
C LEU A 238 -0.84 21.18 21.24
N HIS A 239 -0.61 22.47 20.99
CA HIS A 239 0.61 23.17 21.41
C HIS A 239 0.80 23.09 22.94
N GLU A 240 -0.26 23.35 23.72
CA GLU A 240 -0.24 23.22 25.19
C GLU A 240 0.06 21.79 25.64
N ARG A 241 -0.57 20.80 25.00
CA ARG A 241 -0.35 19.38 25.31
C ARG A 241 1.10 18.97 25.06
N LEU A 242 1.69 19.39 23.95
CA LEU A 242 3.08 19.07 23.60
C LEU A 242 4.08 19.76 24.53
N GLY A 243 3.79 20.98 24.97
CA GLY A 243 4.59 21.66 25.99
C GLY A 243 4.70 20.87 27.30
N LYS A 244 3.64 20.16 27.70
CA LYS A 244 3.63 19.32 28.92
C LYS A 244 4.46 18.04 28.80
N ILE A 245 4.53 17.46 27.60
CA ILE A 245 5.30 16.23 27.35
C ILE A 245 6.80 16.52 27.41
N HIS A 246 7.21 17.75 27.10
CA HIS A 246 8.61 18.15 27.07
C HIS A 246 9.23 18.40 28.46
N ILE A 247 8.43 18.52 29.51
CA ILE A 247 8.91 18.82 30.88
C ILE A 247 9.47 17.56 31.58
N PHE A 248 9.36 16.38 30.95
CA PHE A 248 9.91 15.10 31.42
C PHE A 248 11.07 14.65 30.53
#